data_AF-A0A0P8E0W6-F1
#
_entry.id   AF-A0A0P8E0W6-F1
#
_cell.length_a   1.000
_cell.length_b   1.000
_cell.length_c   1.000
_cell.angle_alpha   90.00
_cell.angle_beta   90.00
_cell.angle_gamma   90.00
#
_symmetry.space_group_name_H-M   'P 1'
#
loop_
_entity.id
_entity.type
_entity.pdbx_description
1 polymer ?
#
loop_
_entity_poly.entity_id
_entity_poly.type
_entity_poly.pdbx_seq_one_letter_code
_entity_poly.pdbx_strand_id
1 'polypeptide(L)' 'MIIKELILKNFRCFGPDEETIEFDNLTTIIGANSSGKSAILGALLKLFGRNGEERDLKRSDFHVPMGKKPDEIDEK' A
#
# COMPACT_ATOMS: atom_id res chain seq x y z
N MET A 1 6.73 19.64 -4.76
CA MET A 1 6.07 18.40 -5.22
C MET A 1 4.78 18.27 -4.44
N ILE A 2 3.65 18.07 -5.11
CA ILE A 2 2.34 17.85 -4.48
C ILE A 2 1.83 16.51 -5.00
N ILE A 3 1.43 15.61 -4.10
CA ILE A 3 0.80 14.34 -4.46
C ILE A 3 -0.67 14.64 -4.79
N LYS A 4 -1.17 14.08 -5.89
CA LYS A 4 -2.56 14.26 -6.32
C LYS A 4 -3.40 13.00 -6.13
N GLU A 5 -2.81 11.86 -6.41
CA GLU A 5 -3.50 10.58 -6.38
C GLU A 5 -2.51 9.49 -6.00
N LEU A 6 -3.00 8.51 -5.24
CA LEU A 6 -2.32 7.24 -4.97
C LEU A 6 -3.27 6.11 -5.35
N ILE A 7 -2.84 5.27 -6.29
CA ILE A 7 -3.56 4.08 -6.72
C ILE A 7 -2.91 2.86 -6.05
N LEU A 8 -3.70 2.06 -5.35
CA LEU A 8 -3.25 0.87 -4.62
C LEU A 8 -3.95 -0.37 -5.15
N LYS A 9 -3.17 -1.39 -5.46
CA LYS A 9 -3.65 -2.70 -5.90
C LYS A 9 -2.67 -3.76 -5.46
N ASN A 10 -3.16 -4.85 -4.88
CA ASN A 10 -2.37 -5.96 -4.35
C ASN A 10 -1.26 -5.53 -3.37
N PHE A 11 -1.48 -4.47 -2.58
CA PHE A 11 -0.51 -3.93 -1.64
C PHE A 11 -1.00 -4.11 -0.19
N ARG A 12 -0.33 -4.97 0.58
CA ARG A 12 -0.64 -5.28 1.99
C ARG A 12 -2.12 -5.60 2.21
N CYS A 13 -2.88 -4.74 2.89
CA CYS A 13 -4.32 -4.95 3.12
C CYS A 13 -5.19 -4.58 1.92
N PHE A 14 -4.66 -3.89 0.91
CA PHE A 14 -5.39 -3.55 -0.32
C PHE A 14 -5.35 -4.74 -1.27
N GLY A 15 -6.53 -5.28 -1.55
CA GLY A 15 -6.72 -6.52 -2.30
C GLY A 15 -6.48 -6.37 -3.81
N PRO A 16 -7.00 -7.31 -4.61
CA PRO A 16 -6.86 -7.29 -6.06
C PRO A 16 -7.68 -6.20 -6.74
N ASP A 17 -8.67 -5.64 -6.05
CA ASP A 17 -9.43 -4.49 -6.52
C ASP A 17 -8.62 -3.22 -6.31
N GLU A 18 -8.68 -2.33 -7.31
CA GLU A 18 -7.97 -1.07 -7.29
C GLU A 18 -8.65 -0.08 -6.36
N GLU A 19 -7.87 0.52 -5.46
CA GLU A 19 -8.32 1.57 -4.55
C GLU A 19 -7.59 2.87 -4.89
N THR A 20 -8.34 3.95 -5.11
CA THR A 20 -7.80 5.26 -5.45
C THR A 20 -7.98 6.22 -4.28
N ILE A 21 -6.89 6.90 -3.89
CA ILE A 21 -6.89 7.92 -2.84
C ILE A 21 -6.47 9.24 -3.46
N GLU A 22 -7.40 10.19 -3.49
CA GLU A 22 -7.13 11.58 -3.89
C GLU A 22 -6.51 12.38 -2.73
N PHE A 23 -5.59 13.28 -3.07
CA PHE A 23 -4.90 14.15 -2.11
C PHE A 23 -5.17 15.62 -2.40
N ASP A 24 -5.46 16.35 -1.32
CA ASP A 24 -5.51 17.81 -1.29
C ASP A 24 -4.36 18.37 -0.42
N ASN A 25 -4.27 19.70 -0.33
CA ASN A 25 -3.27 20.44 0.46
C ASN A 25 -3.17 19.95 1.91
N LEU A 26 -4.28 19.47 2.49
CA LEU A 26 -4.32 18.75 3.76
C LEU A 26 -5.21 17.52 3.62
N THR A 27 -4.60 16.35 3.70
CA THR A 27 -5.31 15.06 3.65
C THR A 27 -5.10 14.34 4.98
N THR A 28 -6.20 13.99 5.67
CA THR A 28 -6.14 13.31 6.97
C THR A 28 -6.60 11.86 6.82
N ILE A 29 -5.79 10.91 7.27
CA ILE A 29 -6.08 9.48 7.20
C ILE A 29 -6.62 8.99 8.56
N ILE A 30 -7.90 8.65 8.65
CA ILE A 30 -8.58 8.22 9.88
C ILE A 30 -9.20 6.82 9.67
N GLY A 31 -9.24 6.02 10.74
CA GLY A 31 -9.85 4.69 10.72
C GLY A 31 -9.40 3.85 11.92
N ALA A 32 -10.03 2.69 12.10
CA ALA A 32 -9.68 1.73 13.16
C ALA A 32 -8.26 1.16 12.99
N ASN A 33 -7.74 0.50 14.02
CA ASN A 33 -6.49 -0.24 13.87
C ASN A 33 -6.62 -1.31 12.77
N SER A 34 -5.54 -1.51 12.03
CA SER A 34 -5.50 -2.43 10.88
C SER A 34 -6.40 -2.06 9.70
N SER A 35 -6.97 -0.85 9.65
CA SER A 35 -7.79 -0.36 8.52
C SER A 35 -7.00 0.14 7.30
N GLY A 36 -5.69 -0.12 7.23
CA GLY A 36 -4.84 0.27 6.08
C GLY A 36 -4.13 1.62 6.15
N LYS A 37 -4.29 2.40 7.22
CA LYS A 37 -3.63 3.73 7.37
C LYS A 37 -2.11 3.67 7.18
N SER A 38 -1.43 2.76 7.88
CA SER A 38 0.02 2.58 7.77
C SER A 38 0.44 1.96 6.43
N ALA A 39 -0.46 1.26 5.74
CA ALA A 39 -0.19 0.76 4.39
C ALA A 39 -0.17 1.92 3.39
N ILE A 40 -1.09 2.89 3.48
CA ILE A 40 -1.07 4.10 2.64
C ILE A 40 0.26 4.85 2.78
N LEU A 41 0.69 5.12 4.02
CA LEU A 41 1.98 5.77 4.28
C LEU A 41 3.17 4.92 3.79
N GLY A 42 3.08 3.60 3.95
CA GLY A 42 4.10 2.67 3.45
C GLY A 42 4.23 2.68 1.94
N ALA A 43 3.12 2.77 1.20
CA ALA A 43 3.13 2.87 -0.26
C ALA A 43 3.77 4.19 -0.73
N LEU A 44 3.45 5.31 -0.07
CA LEU A 44 4.13 6.59 -0.34
C LEU A 44 5.64 6.50 -0.09
N LEU A 45 6.06 5.78 0.95
CA LEU A 45 7.47 5.52 1.22
C LEU A 45 8.11 4.65 0.13
N LYS A 46 7.39 3.66 -0.43
CA LYS A 46 7.87 2.86 -1.57
C LYS A 46 8.10 3.70 -2.81
N LEU A 47 7.26 4.69 -3.06
CA LEU A 47 7.36 5.57 -4.22
C LEU A 47 8.41 6.67 -4.05
N PHE A 48 8.47 7.29 -2.87
CA PHE A 48 9.19 8.55 -2.65
C PHE A 48 10.25 8.50 -1.55
N GLY A 49 10.57 7.30 -1.03
CA GLY A 49 11.63 7.09 -0.04
C GLY A 49 12.97 7.66 -0.48
N ARG A 50 13.78 8.08 0.50
CA ARG A 50 15.05 8.78 0.25
C ARG A 50 16.16 7.83 -0.15
N ASN A 51 16.11 6.58 0.32
CA ASN A 51 17.10 5.56 0.05
C ASN A 51 16.48 4.35 -0.68
N GLY A 52 17.33 3.47 -1.21
CA GLY A 52 16.90 2.27 -1.96
C GLY A 52 16.06 1.33 -1.10
N GLU A 53 16.49 1.05 0.13
CA GLU A 53 15.81 0.12 1.03
C GLU A 53 14.36 0.51 1.35
N GLU A 54 14.09 1.81 1.46
CA GLU A 54 12.74 2.34 1.64
C GLU A 54 11.88 2.06 0.41
N ARG A 55 12.44 2.17 -0.80
CA ARG A 55 11.73 2.01 -2.08
C ARG A 55 11.58 0.57 -2.54
N ASP A 56 12.48 -0.32 -2.12
CA ASP A 56 12.47 -1.73 -2.52
C ASP A 56 11.23 -2.45 -2.01
N LEU A 57 10.49 -3.10 -2.91
CA LEU A 57 9.36 -3.94 -2.54
C LEU A 57 9.84 -5.24 -1.90
N LYS A 58 9.23 -5.60 -0.78
CA LYS A 58 9.46 -6.88 -0.10
C LYS A 58 8.24 -7.78 -0.29
N ARG A 59 8.43 -9.09 -0.14
CA ARG A 59 7.32 -10.06 -0.19
C ARG A 59 6.16 -9.70 0.77
N SER A 60 6.47 -9.12 1.92
CA SER A 60 5.48 -8.66 2.91
C SER A 60 4.67 -7.44 2.47
N ASP A 61 5.06 -6.75 1.41
CA ASP A 61 4.32 -5.61 0.87
C ASP A 61 3.17 -6.05 -0.06
N PHE A 62 3.12 -7.31 -0.47
CA PHE A 62 2.07 -7.84 -1.33
C PHE A 62 0.87 -8.33 -0.53
N HIS A 63 -0.32 -8.19 -1.13
CA HIS A 63 -1.55 -8.67 -0.51
C HIS A 63 -1.60 -10.20 -0.43
N VAL A 64 -2.04 -10.69 0.73
CA VAL A 64 -2.30 -12.11 0.98
C VAL A 64 -3.77 -12.26 1.37
N PRO A 65 -4.58 -12.95 0.54
CA PRO A 65 -5.98 -13.19 0.87
C PRO A 65 -6.14 -13.92 2.21
N MET A 66 -7.23 -13.62 2.92
CA MET A 66 -7.52 -14.28 4.19
C MET A 66 -7.54 -15.81 4.03
N GLY A 67 -6.86 -16.51 4.94
CA GLY A 67 -6.80 -17.97 4.94
C GLY A 67 -5.77 -18.57 3.97
N LYS A 68 -5.05 -17.74 3.20
CA LYS A 68 -3.93 -18.20 2.37
C LYS A 68 -2.58 -17.86 2.99
N LYS A 69 -1.57 -18.65 2.64
CA LYS A 69 -0.16 -18.30 2.90
C LYS A 69 0.46 -17.61 1.68
N PRO A 70 1.50 -16.79 1.89
CA PRO A 70 2.24 -16.18 0.77
C PRO A 70 2.78 -17.19 -0.25
N ASP A 71 3.09 -18.43 0.16
CA ASP A 71 3.60 -19.50 -0.72
C ASP A 71 2.51 -20.15 -1.58
N GLU A 72 1.24 -19.86 -1.30
CA GLU A 72 0.07 -20.42 -2.01
C GLU A 72 -0.51 -19.45 -3.04
N ILE A 73 0.15 -18.30 -3.25
CA ILE A 73 -0.27 -17.29 -4.23
C ILE A 73 0.60 -17.45 -5.46
N ASP A 74 0.00 -17.97 -6.53
CA ASP A 74 0.66 -18.09 -7.84
C ASP A 74 0.96 -16.69 -8.42
N GLU A 75 2.16 -16.53 -8.99
CA GLU A 75 2.49 -15.39 -9.85
C GLU A 75 1.64 -15.51 -11.13
N LYS A 76 0.62 -14.66 -11.26
CA LYS A 76 -0.13 -14.50 -12.52
C LYS A 76 0.49 -13.44 -13.40
#